data_AF-A0A7W6EXW9-F1
#
_entry.id   AF-A0A7W6EXW9-F1
#
_cell.length_a   1.000
_cell.length_b   1.000
_cell.length_c   1.000
_cell.angle_alpha   90.00
_cell.angle_beta   90.00
_cell.angle_gamma   90.00
#
_symmetry.space_group_name_H-M   'P 1'
#
loop_
_entity.id
_entity.type
_entity.pdbx_description
1 polymer ?
#
loop_
_entity_poly.entity_id
_entity_poly.type
_entity_poly.pdbx_seq_one_letter_code
_entity_poly.pdbx_strand_id
1 'polypeptide(L)' 'MRLAAGLTQEELAHRAGFDRNYVGNLERGKNSPTVDTLERLARELDIQPGAFFAYSR' A
#
# COMPACT_ATOMS: atom_id res chain seq x y z
N MET A 1 7.78 3.37 -1.03
CA MET A 1 7.37 2.60 0.17
C MET A 1 7.65 1.12 0.03
N ARG A 2 6.89 0.33 -0.75
CA ARG A 2 7.15 -1.13 -0.83
C ARG A 2 8.56 -1.51 -1.30
N LEU A 3 9.15 -0.73 -2.21
CA LEU A 3 10.52 -0.94 -2.68
C LEU A 3 11.54 -0.71 -1.56
N ALA A 4 11.29 0.24 -0.65
CA ALA A 4 12.13 0.48 0.52
C ALA A 4 12.02 -0.67 1.54
N ALA A 5 10.86 -1.34 1.58
CA ALA A 5 10.64 -2.56 2.35
C ALA A 5 11.10 -3.84 1.61
N GLY A 6 11.69 -3.73 0.41
CA GLY A 6 12.13 -4.89 -0.39
C GLY A 6 11.01 -5.75 -0.96
N LEU A 7 9.77 -5.24 -1.05
CA LEU A 7 8.59 -6.00 -1.45
C LEU A 7 8.19 -5.77 -2.92
N THR A 8 7.77 -6.85 -3.56
CA THR A 8 7.02 -6.78 -4.83
C THR A 8 5.57 -6.36 -4.58
N GLN A 9 4.82 -6.01 -5.64
CA GLN A 9 3.38 -5.74 -5.52
C GLN A 9 2.62 -6.99 -5.06
N GLU A 10 3.03 -8.16 -5.55
CA GLU A 10 2.42 -9.44 -5.21
C GLU A 10 2.65 -9.79 -3.74
N GLU A 11 3.88 -9.60 -3.26
CA GLU A 11 4.23 -9.86 -1.87
C GLU A 11 3.46 -8.93 -0.92
N LEU A 12 3.41 -7.63 -1.20
CA LEU A 12 2.63 -6.69 -0.40
C LEU A 12 1.13 -7.01 -0.43
N ALA A 13 0.60 -7.36 -1.61
CA ALA A 13 -0.81 -7.72 -1.75
C ALA A 13 -1.14 -8.97 -0.93
N HIS A 14 -0.32 -10.02 -1.04
CA HIS A 14 -0.48 -11.26 -0.29
C HIS A 14 -0.45 -11.02 1.22
N ARG A 15 0.57 -10.31 1.72
CA ARG A 15 0.70 -9.97 3.15
C ARG A 15 -0.47 -9.15 3.66
N ALA A 16 -0.89 -8.15 2.88
CA ALA A 16 -1.98 -7.26 3.28
C ALA A 16 -3.36 -7.85 3.02
N GLY A 17 -3.49 -9.05 2.42
CA GLY A 17 -4.76 -9.71 2.12
C GLY A 17 -5.55 -9.04 0.99
N PHE A 18 -4.86 -8.60 -0.07
CA PHE A 18 -5.43 -7.98 -1.26
C PHE A 18 -5.04 -8.73 -2.53
N ASP A 19 -5.79 -8.47 -3.61
CA ASP A 19 -5.38 -8.90 -4.95
C ASP A 19 -4.19 -8.05 -5.45
N ARG A 20 -3.25 -8.69 -6.15
CA ARG A 20 -2.09 -8.00 -6.75
C ARG A 20 -2.52 -6.83 -7.65
N ASN A 21 -3.60 -6.98 -8.41
CA ASN A 21 -4.11 -5.90 -9.26
C ASN A 21 -4.72 -4.76 -8.44
N TYR A 22 -5.29 -5.04 -7.26
CA TYR A 22 -5.76 -4.00 -6.36
C TYR A 22 -4.60 -3.10 -5.90
N VAL A 23 -3.51 -3.70 -5.40
CA VAL A 23 -2.30 -2.95 -5.02
C VAL A 23 -1.70 -2.22 -6.22
N GLY A 24 -1.65 -2.86 -7.39
CA GLY A 24 -1.15 -2.21 -8.61
C GLY A 24 -2.04 -1.06 -9.13
N ASN A 25 -3.36 -1.11 -8.92
CA ASN A 25 -4.28 -0.01 -9.23
C ASN A 25 -4.12 1.13 -8.22
N LEU A 26 -3.93 0.79 -6.94
CA LEU A 26 -3.68 1.76 -5.88
C LEU A 26 -2.41 2.57 -6.13
N GLU A 27 -1.29 1.91 -6.45
CA GLU A 27 -0.01 2.57 -6.75
C GLU A 27 -0.09 3.50 -7.98
N ARG A 28 -1.03 3.25 -8.90
CA ARG A 28 -1.29 4.10 -10.08
C ARG A 28 -2.36 5.17 -9.84
N GLY A 29 -2.87 5.29 -8.61
CA GLY A 29 -3.92 6.25 -8.28
C GLY A 29 -5.27 5.97 -8.94
N LYS A 30 -5.51 4.74 -9.43
CA LYS A 30 -6.77 4.37 -10.09
C LYS A 30 -7.91 4.09 -9.12
N ASN A 31 -7.58 3.82 -7.86
CA ASN A 31 -8.53 3.54 -6.79
C ASN A 31 -8.26 4.49 -5.61
N SER A 32 -9.33 4.98 -4.98
CA SER A 32 -9.23 5.63 -3.67
C SER A 32 -9.32 4.55 -2.58
N PRO A 33 -8.25 4.33 -1.79
CA PRO A 33 -8.28 3.33 -0.71
C PRO A 33 -9.15 3.82 0.45
N THR A 34 -9.72 2.87 1.19
CA THR A 34 -10.33 3.19 2.49
C THR A 34 -9.25 3.42 3.55
N VAL A 35 -9.63 4.01 4.69
CA VAL A 35 -8.72 4.13 5.85
C VAL A 35 -8.22 2.74 6.30
N ASP A 36 -9.10 1.75 6.41
CA ASP A 36 -8.73 0.36 6.73
C ASP A 36 -7.71 -0.22 5.73
N THR A 37 -7.87 0.07 4.44
CA THR A 37 -6.90 -0.34 3.42
C THR A 37 -5.52 0.26 3.68
N LEU A 38 -5.47 1.56 3.98
CA LEU A 38 -4.23 2.25 4.29
C LEU A 38 -3.60 1.70 5.57
N GLU A 39 -4.38 1.41 6.61
CA GLU A 39 -3.89 0.82 7.86
C GLU A 39 -3.27 -0.57 7.65
N ARG A 40 -3.95 -1.42 6.86
CA ARG A 40 -3.43 -2.76 6.53
C ARG A 40 -2.12 -2.69 5.75
N LEU A 41 -2.05 -1.84 4.73
CA LEU A 41 -0.83 -1.66 3.94
C LEU A 41 0.30 -1.04 4.78
N ALA A 42 -0.03 -0.07 5.64
CA ALA A 42 0.93 0.57 6.53
C ALA A 42 1.56 -0.44 7.49
N ARG A 43 0.75 -1.34 8.06
CA ARG A 43 1.22 -2.41 8.95
C ARG A 43 2.24 -3.32 8.27
N GLU A 44 1.93 -3.80 7.06
CA GLU A 44 2.83 -4.71 6.33
C GLU A 44 4.10 -4.02 5.79
N LEU A 45 4.06 -2.69 5.68
CA LEU A 45 5.18 -1.86 5.27
C LEU A 45 6.00 -1.32 6.46
N ASP A 46 5.58 -1.59 7.69
CA ASP A 46 6.15 -1.06 8.93
C ASP A 46 6.30 0.47 8.94
N ILE A 47 5.20 1.16 8.57
CA ILE A 47 5.12 2.62 8.52
C ILE A 47 3.84 3.13 9.18
N GLN A 48 3.79 4.43 9.45
CA GLN A 48 2.56 5.10 9.86
C GLN A 48 1.65 5.35 8.64
N PRO A 49 0.30 5.19 8.75
CA PRO A 49 -0.62 5.47 7.64
C PRO A 49 -0.49 6.89 7.06
N GLY A 50 -0.15 7.87 7.90
CA GLY A 50 0.09 9.25 7.46
C GLY A 50 1.22 9.39 6.43
N ALA A 51 2.16 8.44 6.39
CA ALA A 51 3.28 8.49 5.46
C ALA A 51 2.84 8.36 3.99
N PHE A 52 1.65 7.78 3.71
CA PHE A 52 1.10 7.74 2.35
C PHE A 52 0.79 9.14 1.79
N PHE A 53 0.59 10.14 2.65
CA PHE A 53 0.23 11.51 2.29
C PHE A 53 1.41 12.48 2.33
N ALA A 54 2.57 12.06 2.83
CA ALA A 54 3.76 12.92 2.97
C ALA A 54 4.31 13.44 1.62
N TYR A 55 3.89 12.84 0.49
CA TYR A 55 4.32 13.20 -0.86
C TYR A 55 3.20 13.70 -1.77
N SER A 56 1.96 13.85 -1.29
CA SER A 56 0.88 14.45 -2.08
C SER A 56 1.01 15.96 -2.05
N ARG A 57 1.47 16.57 -3.15
CA ARG A 57 1.35 18.01 -3.40
C ARG A 57 0.08 18.27 -4.20
#